data_AF-A0A3S3SWZ7-F1
#
_entry.id   AF-A0A3S3SWZ7-F1
#
_cell.length_a   1.000
_cell.length_b   1.000
_cell.length_c   1.000
_cell.angle_alpha   90.00
_cell.angle_beta   90.00
_cell.angle_gamma   90.00
#
_symmetry.space_group_name_H-M   'P 1'
#
loop_
_entity.id
_entity.type
_entity.pdbx_description
1 polymer ?
#
loop_
_entity_poly.entity_id
_entity_poly.type
_entity_poly.pdbx_seq_one_letter_code
_entity_poly.pdbx_strand_id
1 'polypeptide(L)'
;MKKTLLSVLCSGAILASSMAVQATPKGTIYLTFDDGSIDATIPIVKIMNEAGVKGTFYVNAWHLDGIGDENESKSLEALQLLLDSGHVVGNHSYNHMVHNCVEEFGPNSAAECNATGNHQINSYQDPVFDASMFDKNVTVIESYIPSVNSYPNYKGESLARLPYTNTWRVAKDFKSNGLCATSDGLKPWEPGYVCDPKNPSNSVKASLQVAEILANKNYQFHGWDVDWAPENWGISMPANSLTEADAFLGYVEATFNTCAPTTIEPVNSKSQTFPCGTSLHADKSIVLTHAFLFEDGKRGMGATKNLPKFAKFIKIAKEAGYVFDTLDNYAPAWSVNKTYAEGDYVIHDNIIYKAVVAHASQADWAPSSTSSLWVNSMPRTVWTVNVSYNQGDVVSYKGARYVVNANHTSQSDWTPDSEPTLFSKL
;
A
#
# COMPACT_ATOMS: atom_id res chain seq x y z
N MET A 1 80.40 27.99 13.69
CA MET A 1 80.01 28.40 12.33
C MET A 1 78.69 27.75 11.97
N LYS A 2 77.86 28.51 11.25
CA LYS A 2 76.51 28.28 10.72
C LYS A 2 76.12 26.86 10.23
N LYS A 3 74.79 26.60 10.38
CA LYS A 3 73.87 25.76 9.55
C LYS A 3 73.87 24.25 9.84
N THR A 4 72.76 23.51 9.96
CA THR A 4 71.35 23.75 9.56
C THR A 4 70.40 22.86 10.39
N LEU A 5 69.25 23.41 10.80
CA LEU A 5 68.10 22.68 11.32
C LEU A 5 67.40 21.96 10.15
N LEU A 6 67.09 20.66 10.28
CA LEU A 6 66.15 19.97 9.39
C LEU A 6 64.99 19.45 10.25
N SER A 7 63.94 20.26 10.36
CA SER A 7 62.68 19.85 10.98
C SER A 7 61.83 19.12 9.94
N VAL A 8 61.58 17.84 10.16
CA VAL A 8 60.60 17.05 9.41
C VAL A 8 59.20 17.50 9.86
N LEU A 9 58.49 18.24 9.01
CA LEU A 9 57.06 18.49 9.17
C LEU A 9 56.30 17.31 8.56
N CYS A 10 55.72 16.49 9.43
CA CYS A 10 54.74 15.48 9.06
C CYS A 10 53.37 16.20 8.97
N SER A 11 52.93 16.51 7.76
CA SER A 11 51.59 17.08 7.53
C SER A 11 50.54 15.96 7.65
N GLY A 12 49.99 15.78 8.85
CA GLY A 12 48.75 15.03 9.04
C GLY A 12 47.58 15.80 8.42
N ALA A 13 47.03 15.31 7.32
CA ALA A 13 45.77 15.78 6.79
C ALA A 13 44.65 15.32 7.72
N ILE A 14 44.12 16.24 8.53
CA ILE A 14 42.88 16.04 9.27
C ILE A 14 41.74 16.13 8.24
N LEU A 15 41.22 14.98 7.82
CA LEU A 15 39.93 14.89 7.13
C LEU A 15 38.85 15.32 8.11
N ALA A 16 38.45 16.60 8.03
CA ALA A 16 37.23 17.07 8.65
C ALA A 16 36.05 16.49 7.85
N SER A 17 35.55 15.33 8.28
CA SER A 17 34.25 14.83 7.86
C SER A 17 33.19 15.83 8.37
N SER A 18 32.72 16.69 7.48
CA SER A 18 31.53 17.49 7.73
C SER A 18 30.36 16.52 7.86
N MET A 19 29.98 16.18 9.10
CA MET A 19 28.65 15.66 9.37
C MET A 19 27.67 16.78 9.05
N ALA A 20 27.19 16.81 7.80
CA ALA A 20 26.00 17.58 7.48
C ALA A 20 24.89 16.99 8.35
N VAL A 21 24.40 17.79 9.31
CA VAL A 21 23.17 17.50 10.02
C VAL A 21 22.09 17.45 8.96
N GLN A 22 21.68 16.23 8.57
CA GLN A 22 20.60 16.05 7.62
C GLN A 22 19.34 16.60 8.29
N ALA A 23 18.79 17.68 7.73
CA ALA A 23 17.57 18.28 8.26
C ALA A 23 16.46 17.23 8.30
N THR A 24 15.66 17.23 9.36
CA THR A 24 14.49 16.35 9.46
C THR A 24 13.58 16.58 8.24
N PRO A 25 13.18 15.52 7.51
CA PRO A 25 12.30 15.66 6.35
C PRO A 25 10.99 16.37 6.71
N LYS A 26 10.43 17.13 5.76
CA LYS A 26 9.11 17.75 5.89
C LYS A 26 7.97 16.72 5.94
N GLY A 27 8.20 15.55 5.38
CA GLY A 27 7.29 14.41 5.34
C GLY A 27 7.79 13.34 4.37
N THR A 28 7.12 12.18 4.35
CA THR A 28 7.44 11.06 3.46
C THR A 28 6.35 10.86 2.41
N ILE A 29 6.74 10.80 1.14
CA ILE A 29 5.87 10.50 0.01
C ILE A 29 6.07 9.03 -0.40
N TYR A 30 4.98 8.27 -0.44
CA TYR A 30 4.97 6.90 -0.95
C TYR A 30 4.37 6.90 -2.35
N LEU A 31 5.22 6.81 -3.37
CA LEU A 31 4.78 6.67 -4.76
C LEU A 31 4.31 5.24 -4.99
N THR A 32 3.03 5.09 -5.33
CA THR A 32 2.42 3.79 -5.62
C THR A 32 1.83 3.75 -7.02
N PHE A 33 2.08 2.65 -7.73
CA PHE A 33 1.62 2.42 -9.09
C PHE A 33 0.78 1.15 -9.14
N ASP A 34 -0.46 1.29 -9.57
CA ASP A 34 -1.37 0.15 -9.73
C ASP A 34 -1.41 -0.28 -11.21
N ASP A 35 -1.98 -1.46 -11.45
CA ASP A 35 -2.29 -2.06 -12.76
C ASP A 35 -1.07 -2.43 -13.62
N GLY A 36 0.11 -2.50 -13.01
CA GLY A 36 1.31 -3.03 -13.64
C GLY A 36 1.38 -4.56 -13.56
N SER A 37 2.41 -5.22 -14.08
CA SER A 37 3.48 -4.70 -14.91
C SER A 37 3.06 -4.68 -16.38
N ILE A 38 3.31 -3.56 -17.07
CA ILE A 38 3.05 -3.39 -18.51
C ILE A 38 4.24 -2.67 -19.16
N ASP A 39 4.25 -2.51 -20.48
CA ASP A 39 5.37 -1.88 -21.21
C ASP A 39 5.66 -0.46 -20.68
N ALA A 40 4.60 0.27 -20.29
CA ALA A 40 4.68 1.63 -19.73
C ALA A 40 5.38 1.71 -18.36
N THR A 41 5.49 0.59 -17.63
CA THR A 41 6.20 0.53 -16.34
C THR A 41 7.70 0.81 -16.51
N ILE A 42 8.31 0.35 -17.61
CA ILE A 42 9.76 0.45 -17.85
C ILE A 42 10.29 1.90 -17.82
N PRO A 43 9.75 2.86 -18.60
CA PRO A 43 10.25 4.24 -18.58
C PRO A 43 10.05 4.93 -17.22
N ILE A 44 8.99 4.60 -16.48
CA ILE A 44 8.76 5.13 -15.12
C ILE A 44 9.90 4.69 -14.20
N VAL A 45 10.21 3.38 -14.18
CA VAL A 45 11.28 2.82 -13.35
C VAL A 45 12.64 3.43 -13.69
N LYS A 46 12.93 3.69 -14.97
CA LYS A 46 14.16 4.38 -15.38
C LYS A 46 14.28 5.78 -14.76
N ILE A 47 13.22 6.59 -14.79
CA ILE A 47 13.21 7.92 -14.16
C ILE A 47 13.40 7.80 -12.64
N MET A 48 12.74 6.84 -11.99
CA MET A 48 12.89 6.63 -10.55
C MET A 48 14.31 6.23 -10.18
N ASN A 49 14.93 5.35 -10.96
CA ASN A 49 16.32 4.92 -10.78
C ASN A 49 17.30 6.07 -10.96
N GLU A 50 17.13 6.88 -12.02
CA GLU A 50 17.96 8.08 -12.26
C GLU A 50 17.83 9.09 -11.11
N ALA A 51 16.62 9.25 -10.55
CA ALA A 51 16.38 10.13 -9.43
C ALA A 51 16.78 9.52 -8.07
N GLY A 52 17.19 8.25 -8.01
CA GLY A 52 17.50 7.56 -6.76
C GLY A 52 16.30 7.50 -5.81
N VAL A 53 15.12 7.16 -6.32
CA VAL A 53 13.90 6.94 -5.53
C VAL A 53 13.36 5.53 -5.73
N LYS A 54 12.69 5.01 -4.71
CA LYS A 54 11.93 3.75 -4.79
C LYS A 54 10.44 4.04 -4.63
N GLY A 55 9.64 3.06 -5.01
CA GLY A 55 8.18 3.12 -4.99
C GLY A 55 7.62 1.71 -4.93
N THR A 56 6.31 1.63 -4.73
CA THR A 56 5.59 0.36 -4.58
C THR A 56 4.67 0.15 -5.78
N PHE A 57 4.75 -1.03 -6.40
CA PHE A 57 3.97 -1.38 -7.58
C PHE A 57 3.02 -2.50 -7.19
N TYR A 58 1.72 -2.23 -7.19
CA TYR A 58 0.68 -3.23 -7.00
C TYR A 58 0.35 -3.82 -8.36
N VAL A 59 0.70 -5.10 -8.56
CA VAL A 59 0.67 -5.73 -9.90
C VAL A 59 -0.49 -6.71 -10.07
N ASN A 60 -0.97 -6.80 -11.31
CA ASN A 60 -1.90 -7.80 -11.82
C ASN A 60 -1.18 -8.74 -12.80
N ALA A 61 -1.04 -10.01 -12.44
CA ALA A 61 -0.23 -10.97 -13.20
C ALA A 61 -0.90 -11.44 -14.50
N TRP A 62 -2.17 -11.12 -14.76
CA TRP A 62 -2.82 -11.41 -16.05
C TRP A 62 -2.13 -10.72 -17.25
N HIS A 63 -1.34 -9.66 -17.02
CA HIS A 63 -0.53 -9.00 -18.04
C HIS A 63 0.64 -9.88 -18.49
N LEU A 64 1.13 -10.78 -17.62
CA LEU A 64 2.13 -11.78 -17.99
C LEU A 64 1.54 -12.82 -18.95
N ASP A 65 0.25 -13.12 -18.81
CA ASP A 65 -0.50 -14.02 -19.68
C ASP A 65 -0.97 -13.36 -20.99
N GLY A 66 -0.77 -12.06 -21.16
CA GLY A 66 -1.14 -11.33 -22.38
C GLY A 66 -2.65 -11.14 -22.57
N ILE A 67 -3.42 -11.09 -21.46
CA ILE A 67 -4.88 -10.97 -21.48
C ILE A 67 -5.41 -9.72 -20.75
N GLY A 68 -4.56 -8.74 -20.45
CA GLY A 68 -4.91 -7.54 -19.67
C GLY A 68 -5.38 -6.35 -20.50
N ASP A 69 -5.47 -6.48 -21.82
CA ASP A 69 -5.87 -5.45 -22.79
C ASP A 69 -4.98 -4.18 -22.76
N GLU A 70 -3.70 -4.31 -22.43
CA GLU A 70 -2.73 -3.21 -22.48
C GLU A 70 -1.55 -3.53 -23.42
N ASN A 71 -0.68 -2.55 -23.65
CA ASN A 71 0.64 -2.83 -24.24
C ASN A 71 1.48 -3.57 -23.19
N GLU A 72 1.49 -4.90 -23.28
CA GLU A 72 2.03 -5.78 -22.22
C GLU A 72 3.00 -6.85 -22.72
N SER A 73 3.48 -6.70 -23.96
CA SER A 73 4.48 -7.59 -24.57
C SER A 73 5.79 -7.69 -23.77
N LYS A 74 6.04 -6.71 -22.91
CA LYS A 74 7.20 -6.60 -22.02
C LYS A 74 6.81 -6.69 -20.54
N SER A 75 5.63 -7.22 -20.21
CA SER A 75 5.18 -7.35 -18.82
C SER A 75 6.21 -8.08 -17.95
N LEU A 76 6.78 -9.19 -18.43
CA LEU A 76 7.84 -9.92 -17.70
C LEU A 76 9.13 -9.12 -17.55
N GLU A 77 9.57 -8.41 -18.59
CA GLU A 77 10.74 -7.51 -18.54
C GLU A 77 10.52 -6.39 -17.51
N ALA A 78 9.34 -5.79 -17.52
CA ALA A 78 8.95 -4.75 -16.58
C ALA A 78 8.94 -5.26 -15.14
N LEU A 79 8.36 -6.44 -14.88
CA LEU A 79 8.33 -7.05 -13.55
C LEU A 79 9.74 -7.37 -13.04
N GLN A 80 10.59 -7.95 -13.90
CA GLN A 80 11.98 -8.25 -13.56
C GLN A 80 12.77 -6.96 -13.26
N LEU A 81 12.55 -5.90 -14.05
CA LEU A 81 13.17 -4.59 -13.83
C LEU A 81 12.76 -3.97 -12.49
N LEU A 82 11.48 -4.10 -12.08
CA LEU A 82 11.01 -3.63 -10.77
C LEU A 82 11.78 -4.30 -9.63
N LEU A 83 11.87 -5.64 -9.70
CA LEU A 83 12.53 -6.47 -8.71
C LEU A 83 14.03 -6.16 -8.62
N ASP A 84 14.74 -6.18 -9.76
CA ASP A 84 16.18 -5.93 -9.83
C ASP A 84 16.57 -4.50 -9.45
N SER A 85 15.65 -3.54 -9.66
CA SER A 85 15.85 -2.15 -9.27
C SER A 85 15.52 -1.87 -7.80
N GLY A 86 15.05 -2.87 -7.04
CA GLY A 86 14.71 -2.71 -5.63
C GLY A 86 13.41 -1.96 -5.36
N HIS A 87 12.51 -1.85 -6.34
CA HIS A 87 11.14 -1.37 -6.10
C HIS A 87 10.35 -2.46 -5.38
N VAL A 88 9.38 -2.07 -4.56
CA VAL A 88 8.53 -3.05 -3.88
C VAL A 88 7.45 -3.52 -4.83
N VAL A 89 7.27 -4.83 -4.93
CA VAL A 89 6.18 -5.44 -5.69
C VAL A 89 5.13 -5.96 -4.71
N GLY A 90 3.94 -5.37 -4.72
CA GLY A 90 2.76 -5.76 -3.95
C GLY A 90 1.69 -6.41 -4.83
N ASN A 91 0.66 -6.96 -4.18
CA ASN A 91 -0.37 -7.75 -4.84
C ASN A 91 -1.63 -6.93 -5.14
N HIS A 92 -2.04 -6.86 -6.40
CA HIS A 92 -3.28 -6.19 -6.81
C HIS A 92 -4.36 -7.15 -7.29
N SER A 93 -4.28 -8.43 -6.92
CA SER A 93 -5.02 -9.57 -7.48
C SER A 93 -4.60 -9.95 -8.91
N TYR A 94 -4.99 -11.13 -9.38
CA TYR A 94 -4.59 -11.63 -10.70
C TYR A 94 -5.15 -10.81 -11.87
N ASN A 95 -6.46 -10.57 -11.88
CA ASN A 95 -7.19 -10.02 -13.03
C ASN A 95 -7.97 -8.75 -12.70
N HIS A 96 -7.56 -7.99 -11.67
CA HIS A 96 -8.20 -6.75 -11.27
C HIS A 96 -9.73 -6.89 -11.01
N MET A 97 -10.16 -8.08 -10.58
CA MET A 97 -11.56 -8.50 -10.43
C MET A 97 -12.40 -8.50 -11.72
N VAL A 98 -11.81 -8.43 -12.90
CA VAL A 98 -12.53 -8.37 -14.18
C VAL A 98 -13.37 -9.63 -14.46
N HIS A 99 -13.07 -10.75 -13.81
CA HIS A 99 -13.96 -11.92 -13.83
C HIS A 99 -15.39 -11.62 -13.36
N ASN A 100 -15.59 -10.60 -12.52
CA ASN A 100 -16.90 -10.15 -12.07
C ASN A 100 -17.57 -9.14 -13.02
N CYS A 101 -16.86 -8.67 -14.05
CA CYS A 101 -17.36 -7.70 -15.02
C CYS A 101 -17.97 -8.35 -16.27
N VAL A 102 -17.80 -9.66 -16.43
CA VAL A 102 -18.22 -10.45 -17.59
C VAL A 102 -19.00 -11.69 -17.16
N GLU A 103 -19.73 -12.33 -18.07
CA GLU A 103 -20.48 -13.56 -17.77
C GLU A 103 -19.56 -14.78 -17.59
N GLU A 104 -18.53 -14.89 -18.42
CA GLU A 104 -17.52 -15.95 -18.36
C GLU A 104 -16.13 -15.34 -18.57
N PHE A 105 -15.21 -15.59 -17.64
CA PHE A 105 -13.86 -15.05 -17.71
C PHE A 105 -13.01 -15.81 -18.74
N GLY A 106 -12.36 -15.08 -19.64
CA GLY A 106 -11.48 -15.60 -20.67
C GLY A 106 -10.53 -14.54 -21.24
N PRO A 107 -9.79 -14.85 -22.32
CA PRO A 107 -8.75 -13.98 -22.85
C PRO A 107 -9.22 -12.60 -23.33
N ASN A 108 -10.51 -12.44 -23.64
CA ASN A 108 -11.08 -11.17 -24.13
C ASN A 108 -11.78 -10.36 -23.03
N SER A 109 -11.88 -10.87 -21.81
CA SER A 109 -12.72 -10.26 -20.76
C SER A 109 -12.26 -8.86 -20.37
N ALA A 110 -10.95 -8.59 -20.42
CA ALA A 110 -10.42 -7.24 -20.23
C ALA A 110 -10.99 -6.26 -21.26
N ALA A 111 -10.92 -6.60 -22.55
CA ALA A 111 -11.46 -5.78 -23.64
C ALA A 111 -12.99 -5.62 -23.54
N GLU A 112 -13.71 -6.68 -23.17
CA GLU A 112 -15.17 -6.66 -22.96
C GLU A 112 -15.56 -5.71 -21.81
N CYS A 113 -14.86 -5.81 -20.68
CA CYS A 113 -15.08 -4.92 -19.54
C CYS A 113 -14.71 -3.47 -19.88
N ASN A 114 -13.62 -3.26 -20.63
CA ASN A 114 -13.23 -1.94 -21.14
C ASN A 114 -14.28 -1.34 -22.09
N ALA A 115 -14.89 -2.14 -22.96
CA ALA A 115 -15.91 -1.68 -23.89
C ALA A 115 -17.19 -1.19 -23.18
N THR A 116 -17.56 -1.81 -22.06
CA THR A 116 -18.72 -1.40 -21.24
C THR A 116 -18.36 -0.33 -20.21
N GLY A 117 -17.10 -0.27 -19.79
CA GLY A 117 -16.61 0.54 -18.68
C GLY A 117 -17.25 0.16 -17.35
N ASN A 118 -17.64 -1.12 -17.16
CA ASN A 118 -18.39 -1.58 -15.99
C ASN A 118 -17.51 -2.10 -14.84
N HIS A 119 -16.20 -1.83 -14.87
CA HIS A 119 -15.25 -2.25 -13.83
C HIS A 119 -15.72 -2.03 -12.39
N GLN A 120 -16.40 -0.91 -12.10
CA GLN A 120 -16.87 -0.52 -10.77
C GLN A 120 -18.29 -1.02 -10.44
N ILE A 121 -18.92 -1.80 -11.33
CA ILE A 121 -20.24 -2.39 -11.14
C ILE A 121 -20.07 -3.88 -10.84
N ASN A 122 -20.65 -4.35 -9.74
CA ASN A 122 -20.57 -5.73 -9.26
C ASN A 122 -19.12 -6.25 -9.16
N SER A 123 -18.15 -5.37 -8.91
CA SER A 123 -16.72 -5.68 -8.96
C SER A 123 -16.27 -6.78 -8.00
N TYR A 124 -17.03 -7.01 -6.94
CA TYR A 124 -16.80 -8.03 -5.93
C TYR A 124 -18.14 -8.73 -5.70
N GLN A 125 -18.13 -10.07 -5.67
CA GLN A 125 -19.34 -10.88 -5.61
C GLN A 125 -19.18 -12.01 -4.58
N ASP A 126 -18.46 -13.08 -4.94
CA ASP A 126 -18.10 -14.15 -4.01
C ASP A 126 -16.75 -13.81 -3.37
N PRO A 127 -16.72 -13.38 -2.09
CA PRO A 127 -15.50 -12.91 -1.46
C PRO A 127 -14.44 -14.01 -1.30
N VAL A 128 -14.82 -15.30 -1.31
CA VAL A 128 -13.84 -16.39 -1.26
C VAL A 128 -13.14 -16.52 -2.61
N PHE A 129 -13.89 -16.48 -3.71
CA PHE A 129 -13.34 -16.52 -5.06
C PHE A 129 -12.53 -15.25 -5.38
N ASP A 130 -13.07 -14.08 -5.04
CA ASP A 130 -12.39 -12.79 -5.20
C ASP A 130 -11.05 -12.77 -4.44
N ALA A 131 -11.03 -13.22 -3.18
CA ALA A 131 -9.81 -13.33 -2.39
C ALA A 131 -8.81 -14.35 -2.99
N SER A 132 -9.30 -15.42 -3.61
CA SER A 132 -8.43 -16.40 -4.28
C SER A 132 -7.68 -15.82 -5.48
N MET A 133 -8.15 -14.71 -6.07
CA MET A 133 -7.42 -14.04 -7.15
C MET A 133 -6.11 -13.41 -6.66
N PHE A 134 -5.95 -13.13 -5.36
CA PHE A 134 -4.68 -12.71 -4.79
C PHE A 134 -3.70 -13.89 -4.68
N ASP A 135 -4.17 -15.08 -4.33
CA ASP A 135 -3.34 -16.30 -4.34
C ASP A 135 -2.93 -16.66 -5.77
N LYS A 136 -3.88 -16.59 -6.72
CA LYS A 136 -3.60 -16.82 -8.15
C LYS A 136 -2.56 -15.84 -8.68
N ASN A 137 -2.57 -14.58 -8.22
CA ASN A 137 -1.57 -13.59 -8.61
C ASN A 137 -0.15 -14.05 -8.25
N VAL A 138 0.05 -14.52 -7.02
CA VAL A 138 1.33 -15.06 -6.54
C VAL A 138 1.75 -16.27 -7.39
N THR A 139 0.84 -17.24 -7.58
CA THR A 139 1.13 -18.44 -8.36
C THR A 139 1.55 -18.13 -9.80
N VAL A 140 0.89 -17.18 -10.46
CA VAL A 140 1.25 -16.79 -11.83
C VAL A 140 2.60 -16.10 -11.85
N ILE A 141 2.86 -15.14 -10.95
CA ILE A 141 4.18 -14.47 -10.87
C ILE A 141 5.29 -15.51 -10.67
N GLU A 142 5.13 -16.47 -9.74
CA GLU A 142 6.09 -17.54 -9.50
C GLU A 142 6.28 -18.45 -10.73
N SER A 143 5.26 -18.64 -11.56
CA SER A 143 5.39 -19.44 -12.78
C SER A 143 6.28 -18.78 -13.84
N TYR A 144 6.28 -17.43 -13.91
CA TYR A 144 7.12 -16.67 -14.84
C TYR A 144 8.50 -16.32 -14.24
N ILE A 145 8.58 -16.13 -12.92
CA ILE A 145 9.82 -15.86 -12.17
C ILE A 145 9.91 -16.86 -10.99
N PRO A 146 10.37 -18.10 -11.20
CA PRO A 146 10.41 -19.13 -10.15
C PRO A 146 11.24 -18.75 -8.91
N SER A 147 12.17 -17.81 -9.04
CA SER A 147 13.00 -17.31 -7.95
C SER A 147 12.48 -16.02 -7.32
N VAL A 148 11.23 -15.59 -7.60
CA VAL A 148 10.71 -14.29 -7.13
C VAL A 148 10.81 -14.13 -5.60
N ASN A 149 10.62 -15.20 -4.84
CA ASN A 149 10.73 -15.18 -3.37
C ASN A 149 12.16 -14.98 -2.84
N SER A 150 13.18 -15.03 -3.71
CA SER A 150 14.55 -14.66 -3.34
C SER A 150 14.76 -13.14 -3.27
N TYR A 151 13.85 -12.36 -3.84
CA TYR A 151 13.90 -10.90 -3.80
C TYR A 151 13.29 -10.38 -2.49
N PRO A 152 14.04 -9.70 -1.61
CA PRO A 152 13.50 -9.19 -0.35
C PRO A 152 12.42 -8.12 -0.53
N ASN A 153 12.44 -7.43 -1.68
CA ASN A 153 11.47 -6.42 -2.11
C ASN A 153 10.24 -7.01 -2.82
N TYR A 154 10.17 -8.32 -3.02
CA TYR A 154 8.91 -8.98 -3.38
C TYR A 154 8.05 -9.13 -2.12
N LYS A 155 6.89 -8.47 -2.11
CA LYS A 155 5.93 -8.45 -1.00
C LYS A 155 4.55 -8.93 -1.44
N GLY A 156 4.46 -9.72 -2.51
CA GLY A 156 3.21 -10.21 -3.09
C GLY A 156 2.34 -11.04 -2.13
N GLU A 157 2.91 -11.56 -1.05
CA GLU A 157 2.19 -12.34 -0.03
C GLU A 157 1.87 -11.55 1.25
N SER A 158 2.29 -10.29 1.35
CA SER A 158 2.17 -9.50 2.61
C SER A 158 1.65 -8.07 2.40
N LEU A 159 1.84 -7.49 1.21
CA LEU A 159 1.30 -6.19 0.86
C LEU A 159 0.30 -6.35 -0.27
N ALA A 160 -0.91 -5.85 -0.06
CA ALA A 160 -1.95 -5.85 -1.08
C ALA A 160 -2.68 -4.50 -1.15
N ARG A 161 -3.33 -4.28 -2.30
CA ARG A 161 -4.31 -3.22 -2.49
C ARG A 161 -5.49 -3.84 -3.25
N LEU A 162 -6.70 -3.53 -2.81
CA LEU A 162 -7.92 -4.01 -3.48
C LEU A 162 -8.18 -3.17 -4.74
N PRO A 163 -8.43 -3.77 -5.90
CA PRO A 163 -8.96 -3.06 -7.07
C PRO A 163 -10.10 -2.11 -6.70
N TYR A 164 -10.05 -0.90 -7.28
CA TYR A 164 -11.06 0.17 -7.14
C TYR A 164 -11.22 0.79 -5.74
N THR A 165 -10.61 0.22 -4.69
CA THR A 165 -11.10 0.42 -3.32
C THR A 165 -10.06 1.07 -2.41
N ASN A 166 -10.37 2.25 -1.87
CA ASN A 166 -9.55 2.92 -0.85
C ASN A 166 -9.76 2.31 0.56
N THR A 167 -9.40 1.02 0.69
CA THR A 167 -9.53 0.22 1.92
C THR A 167 -8.19 0.05 2.62
N TRP A 168 -8.22 0.09 3.95
CA TRP A 168 -7.04 0.05 4.81
C TRP A 168 -7.14 -1.07 5.84
N ARG A 169 -6.07 -1.83 5.97
CA ARG A 169 -5.82 -2.83 7.02
C ARG A 169 -4.33 -2.74 7.34
N VAL A 170 -3.94 -1.76 8.15
CA VAL A 170 -2.53 -1.49 8.44
C VAL A 170 -2.15 -2.07 9.80
N ALA A 171 -2.97 -1.78 10.81
CA ALA A 171 -2.84 -2.28 12.17
C ALA A 171 -4.22 -2.56 12.80
N LYS A 172 -4.27 -3.20 13.97
CA LYS A 172 -5.53 -3.55 14.67
C LYS A 172 -6.47 -2.34 14.79
N ASP A 173 -5.90 -1.21 15.17
CA ASP A 173 -6.61 0.05 15.40
C ASP A 173 -6.50 1.01 14.19
N PHE A 174 -5.82 0.60 13.11
CA PHE A 174 -5.72 1.34 11.85
C PHE A 174 -6.33 0.52 10.71
N LYS A 175 -7.66 0.63 10.60
CA LYS A 175 -8.47 0.03 9.53
C LYS A 175 -9.46 1.07 9.02
N SER A 176 -9.77 1.01 7.72
CA SER A 176 -10.79 1.83 7.09
C SER A 176 -11.32 1.16 5.83
N ASN A 177 -12.45 1.63 5.31
CA ASN A 177 -13.18 0.99 4.24
C ASN A 177 -13.61 2.03 3.19
N GLY A 178 -13.50 1.67 1.92
CA GLY A 178 -14.12 2.42 0.82
C GLY A 178 -15.60 2.10 0.68
N LEU A 179 -16.46 2.77 1.46
CA LEU A 179 -17.89 2.43 1.59
C LEU A 179 -18.75 2.81 0.37
N CYS A 180 -18.14 3.46 -0.63
CA CYS A 180 -18.76 3.80 -1.91
C CYS A 180 -17.91 3.38 -3.12
N ALA A 181 -16.90 2.52 -2.91
CA ALA A 181 -15.89 2.24 -3.93
C ALA A 181 -16.46 1.56 -5.18
N THR A 182 -17.42 0.66 -4.98
CA THR A 182 -18.06 -0.12 -6.04
C THR A 182 -19.57 -0.12 -5.86
N SER A 183 -20.30 -0.40 -6.94
CA SER A 183 -21.76 -0.24 -7.02
C SER A 183 -22.42 -1.53 -7.50
N ASP A 184 -23.71 -1.70 -7.20
CA ASP A 184 -24.50 -2.82 -7.69
C ASP A 184 -25.20 -2.52 -9.04
N GLY A 185 -25.13 -1.27 -9.53
CA GLY A 185 -25.84 -0.90 -10.76
C GLY A 185 -25.35 0.36 -11.47
N LEU A 186 -25.33 1.51 -10.79
CA LEU A 186 -24.96 2.79 -11.42
C LEU A 186 -23.53 3.20 -11.08
N LYS A 187 -22.82 3.80 -12.05
CA LYS A 187 -21.50 4.41 -11.85
C LYS A 187 -21.66 5.76 -11.14
N PRO A 188 -20.64 6.26 -10.42
CA PRO A 188 -20.74 7.49 -9.64
C PRO A 188 -21.17 8.74 -10.43
N TRP A 189 -20.87 8.80 -11.73
CA TRP A 189 -21.21 9.91 -12.62
C TRP A 189 -22.52 9.72 -13.40
N GLU A 190 -23.22 8.60 -13.21
CA GLU A 190 -24.49 8.35 -13.90
C GLU A 190 -25.67 8.99 -13.17
N PRO A 191 -26.67 9.53 -13.92
CA PRO A 191 -27.87 10.11 -13.31
C PRO A 191 -28.59 9.11 -12.40
N GLY A 192 -28.86 9.53 -11.15
CA GLY A 192 -29.55 8.70 -10.16
C GLY A 192 -28.63 7.86 -9.28
N TYR A 193 -27.31 7.94 -9.44
CA TYR A 193 -26.37 7.33 -8.51
C TYR A 193 -26.57 7.85 -7.08
N VAL A 194 -26.60 6.92 -6.13
CA VAL A 194 -26.66 7.20 -4.70
C VAL A 194 -25.66 6.29 -3.99
N CYS A 195 -24.87 6.87 -3.09
CA CYS A 195 -24.14 6.09 -2.09
C CYS A 195 -24.68 6.39 -0.69
N ASP A 196 -24.96 5.33 0.06
CA ASP A 196 -25.21 5.39 1.50
C ASP A 196 -24.13 4.58 2.25
N PRO A 197 -23.13 5.23 2.86
CA PRO A 197 -22.10 4.53 3.63
C PRO A 197 -22.64 3.70 4.81
N LYS A 198 -23.85 3.96 5.30
CA LYS A 198 -24.49 3.16 6.37
C LYS A 198 -25.12 1.88 5.83
N ASN A 199 -25.49 1.87 4.55
CA ASN A 199 -26.10 0.74 3.85
C ASN A 199 -25.35 0.52 2.52
N PRO A 200 -24.07 0.12 2.57
CA PRO A 200 -23.24 0.01 1.37
C PRO A 200 -23.78 -1.05 0.40
N SER A 201 -23.36 -0.94 -0.86
CA SER A 201 -23.67 -1.89 -1.93
C SER A 201 -23.26 -3.33 -1.56
N ASN A 202 -23.85 -4.32 -2.19
CA ASN A 202 -23.46 -5.71 -2.01
C ASN A 202 -22.01 -5.92 -2.46
N SER A 203 -21.60 -5.26 -3.55
CA SER A 203 -20.20 -5.29 -3.98
C SER A 203 -19.24 -4.75 -2.92
N VAL A 204 -19.56 -3.63 -2.26
CA VAL A 204 -18.73 -3.14 -1.15
C VAL A 204 -18.70 -4.15 0.00
N LYS A 205 -19.84 -4.73 0.40
CA LYS A 205 -19.86 -5.74 1.46
C LYS A 205 -18.96 -6.95 1.15
N ALA A 206 -18.95 -7.40 -0.11
CA ALA A 206 -18.06 -8.46 -0.56
C ALA A 206 -16.59 -8.03 -0.46
N SER A 207 -16.23 -6.81 -0.90
CA SER A 207 -14.84 -6.32 -0.79
C SER A 207 -14.35 -6.20 0.66
N LEU A 208 -15.25 -5.89 1.61
CA LEU A 208 -14.91 -5.90 3.04
C LEU A 208 -14.55 -7.30 3.54
N GLN A 209 -15.27 -8.33 3.08
CA GLN A 209 -15.00 -9.73 3.41
C GLN A 209 -13.70 -10.21 2.75
N VAL A 210 -13.43 -9.81 1.50
CA VAL A 210 -12.13 -10.06 0.84
C VAL A 210 -10.98 -9.50 1.67
N ALA A 211 -11.09 -8.24 2.10
CA ALA A 211 -10.08 -7.60 2.94
C ALA A 211 -9.88 -8.33 4.28
N GLU A 212 -10.95 -8.87 4.89
CA GLU A 212 -10.85 -9.66 6.12
C GLU A 212 -10.20 -11.03 5.90
N ILE A 213 -10.57 -11.76 4.84
CA ILE A 213 -9.96 -13.05 4.45
C ILE A 213 -8.45 -12.86 4.28
N LEU A 214 -8.05 -11.83 3.55
CA LEU A 214 -6.65 -11.57 3.24
C LEU A 214 -5.88 -11.01 4.46
N ALA A 215 -6.48 -10.15 5.27
CA ALA A 215 -5.85 -9.71 6.52
C ALA A 215 -5.56 -10.89 7.47
N ASN A 216 -6.45 -11.89 7.50
CA ASN A 216 -6.25 -13.14 8.25
C ASN A 216 -5.17 -14.06 7.65
N LYS A 217 -4.78 -13.83 6.38
CA LYS A 217 -3.58 -14.40 5.76
C LYS A 217 -2.33 -13.51 5.92
N ASN A 218 -2.38 -12.52 6.81
CA ASN A 218 -1.29 -11.58 7.14
C ASN A 218 -1.03 -10.46 6.12
N TYR A 219 -1.92 -10.26 5.14
CA TYR A 219 -1.82 -9.10 4.27
C TYR A 219 -2.07 -7.80 5.04
N GLN A 220 -1.28 -6.79 4.73
CA GLN A 220 -1.59 -5.39 5.01
C GLN A 220 -2.15 -4.73 3.75
N PHE A 221 -3.18 -3.91 3.95
CA PHE A 221 -3.82 -3.11 2.91
C PHE A 221 -3.57 -1.64 3.13
N HIS A 222 -3.08 -0.97 2.10
CA HIS A 222 -2.90 0.48 2.06
C HIS A 222 -3.73 1.05 0.92
N GLY A 223 -4.58 2.01 1.24
CA GLY A 223 -5.28 2.82 0.25
C GLY A 223 -4.37 3.94 -0.26
N TRP A 224 -4.93 5.12 -0.47
CA TRP A 224 -4.19 6.31 -0.92
C TRP A 224 -4.79 7.61 -0.36
N ASP A 225 -3.95 8.65 -0.33
CA ASP A 225 -4.29 9.99 0.15
C ASP A 225 -4.61 10.95 -1.00
N VAL A 226 -3.93 10.76 -2.14
CA VAL A 226 -4.11 11.52 -3.37
C VAL A 226 -3.93 10.60 -4.57
N ASP A 227 -4.66 10.88 -5.64
CA ASP A 227 -4.58 10.16 -6.91
C ASP A 227 -4.06 11.10 -8.00
N TRP A 228 -2.93 10.76 -8.62
CA TRP A 228 -2.39 11.50 -9.75
C TRP A 228 -3.07 11.02 -11.03
N ALA A 229 -4.20 11.64 -11.34
CA ALA A 229 -5.06 11.27 -12.45
C ALA A 229 -5.24 12.42 -13.46
N PRO A 230 -5.79 12.15 -14.66
CA PRO A 230 -6.32 13.17 -15.55
C PRO A 230 -7.24 14.15 -14.83
N GLU A 231 -6.96 15.45 -14.93
CA GLU A 231 -7.85 16.52 -14.45
C GLU A 231 -9.17 16.53 -15.23
N ASN A 232 -9.18 15.99 -16.46
CA ASN A 232 -10.40 15.86 -17.26
C ASN A 232 -10.41 14.56 -18.06
N TRP A 233 -11.22 13.60 -17.60
CA TRP A 233 -11.43 12.33 -18.30
C TRP A 233 -12.30 12.43 -19.57
N GLY A 234 -13.03 13.53 -19.76
CA GLY A 234 -13.98 13.70 -20.88
C GLY A 234 -13.37 14.23 -22.19
N ILE A 235 -12.06 14.55 -22.23
CA ILE A 235 -11.38 14.97 -23.45
C ILE A 235 -10.86 13.77 -24.25
N SER A 236 -10.60 13.95 -25.55
CA SER A 236 -10.17 12.86 -26.46
C SER A 236 -8.86 12.15 -26.05
N MET A 237 -7.95 12.83 -25.36
CA MET A 237 -6.67 12.28 -24.91
C MET A 237 -6.52 12.58 -23.41
N PRO A 238 -7.29 11.90 -22.54
CA PRO A 238 -7.41 12.28 -21.14
C PRO A 238 -6.06 12.26 -20.41
N ALA A 239 -5.15 11.33 -20.74
CA ALA A 239 -3.82 11.27 -20.14
C ALA A 239 -3.03 12.58 -20.31
N ASN A 240 -3.27 13.35 -21.38
CA ASN A 240 -2.60 14.63 -21.58
C ASN A 240 -2.92 15.66 -20.49
N SER A 241 -4.05 15.50 -19.80
CA SER A 241 -4.53 16.38 -18.73
C SER A 241 -4.06 15.94 -17.33
N LEU A 242 -3.16 14.97 -17.22
CA LEU A 242 -2.53 14.62 -15.95
C LEU A 242 -1.97 15.90 -15.29
N THR A 243 -2.27 16.10 -14.01
CA THR A 243 -1.89 17.33 -13.27
C THR A 243 -0.40 17.66 -13.46
N GLU A 244 -0.09 18.93 -13.68
CA GLU A 244 1.30 19.40 -13.79
C GLU A 244 2.06 19.25 -12.47
N ALA A 245 3.37 18.99 -12.55
CA ALA A 245 4.20 18.64 -11.39
C ALA A 245 4.09 19.61 -10.20
N ASP A 246 4.13 20.93 -10.46
CA ASP A 246 4.09 21.94 -9.39
C ASP A 246 2.72 21.98 -8.70
N ALA A 247 1.64 21.87 -9.47
CA ALA A 247 0.28 21.80 -8.93
C ALA A 247 0.07 20.50 -8.15
N PHE A 248 0.56 19.38 -8.69
CA PHE A 248 0.46 18.09 -8.03
C PHE A 248 1.26 18.02 -6.74
N LEU A 249 2.45 18.65 -6.67
CA LEU A 249 3.15 18.83 -5.40
C LEU A 249 2.24 19.58 -4.41
N GLY A 250 1.60 20.67 -4.82
CA GLY A 250 0.63 21.37 -3.97
C GLY A 250 -0.51 20.48 -3.45
N TYR A 251 -1.01 19.53 -4.26
CA TYR A 251 -2.01 18.55 -3.82
C TYR A 251 -1.44 17.58 -2.78
N VAL A 252 -0.23 17.07 -3.01
CA VAL A 252 0.48 16.21 -2.05
C VAL A 252 0.76 16.96 -0.74
N GLU A 253 1.16 18.23 -0.80
CA GLU A 253 1.37 19.02 0.42
C GLU A 253 0.07 19.19 1.23
N ALA A 254 -1.09 19.25 0.56
CA ALA A 254 -2.39 19.38 1.18
C ALA A 254 -2.91 18.08 1.84
N THR A 255 -2.30 16.92 1.58
CA THR A 255 -2.71 15.65 2.23
C THR A 255 -2.08 15.43 3.60
N PHE A 256 -0.91 16.03 3.85
CA PHE A 256 -0.16 15.79 5.09
C PHE A 256 -0.97 16.22 6.31
N ASN A 257 -1.26 15.25 7.18
CA ASN A 257 -1.95 15.46 8.45
C ASN A 257 -3.37 16.06 8.31
N THR A 258 -4.03 15.90 7.15
CA THR A 258 -5.38 16.44 6.89
C THR A 258 -6.48 15.38 6.80
N CYS A 259 -6.13 14.10 6.99
CA CYS A 259 -7.08 12.98 6.83
C CYS A 259 -7.69 12.90 5.41
N ALA A 260 -6.84 13.15 4.40
CA ALA A 260 -7.21 13.19 2.99
C ALA A 260 -8.09 12.03 2.48
N PRO A 261 -7.94 10.77 2.94
CA PRO A 261 -8.81 9.68 2.49
C PRO A 261 -10.31 9.92 2.77
N THR A 262 -10.66 10.73 3.77
CA THR A 262 -12.07 11.06 4.05
C THR A 262 -12.63 12.15 3.15
N THR A 263 -11.77 13.02 2.62
CA THR A 263 -12.16 14.23 1.86
C THR A 263 -11.89 14.13 0.37
N ILE A 264 -11.05 13.20 -0.08
CA ILE A 264 -10.70 12.98 -1.49
C ILE A 264 -11.95 12.83 -2.36
N GLU A 265 -11.91 13.39 -3.56
CA GLU A 265 -12.91 13.14 -4.61
C GLU A 265 -12.31 12.29 -5.72
N PRO A 266 -13.11 11.51 -6.46
CA PRO A 266 -14.56 11.35 -6.35
C PRO A 266 -15.00 10.51 -5.14
N VAL A 267 -16.31 10.44 -4.88
CA VAL A 267 -16.91 9.72 -3.74
C VAL A 267 -16.48 8.24 -3.63
N ASN A 268 -16.27 7.56 -4.76
CA ASN A 268 -15.81 6.18 -4.80
C ASN A 268 -14.32 6.01 -4.41
N SER A 269 -13.55 7.09 -4.34
CA SER A 269 -12.17 7.07 -3.84
C SER A 269 -12.06 7.34 -2.34
N LYS A 270 -13.17 7.66 -1.65
CA LYS A 270 -13.16 7.96 -0.22
C LYS A 270 -12.96 6.70 0.63
N SER A 271 -12.35 6.92 1.79
CA SER A 271 -12.29 5.99 2.91
C SER A 271 -12.99 6.63 4.11
N GLN A 272 -14.31 6.46 4.21
CA GLN A 272 -15.17 7.30 5.05
C GLN A 272 -14.92 7.16 6.56
N THR A 273 -14.46 5.98 6.99
CA THR A 273 -14.20 5.67 8.41
C THR A 273 -12.71 5.69 8.73
N PHE A 274 -11.93 6.50 8.01
CA PHE A 274 -10.49 6.54 8.21
C PHE A 274 -10.17 7.11 9.60
N PRO A 275 -9.28 6.48 10.39
CA PRO A 275 -8.95 6.94 11.74
C PRO A 275 -8.03 8.18 11.65
N CYS A 276 -8.63 9.35 11.44
CA CYS A 276 -7.90 10.62 11.36
C CYS A 276 -7.02 10.83 12.60
N GLY A 277 -5.76 11.23 12.37
CA GLY A 277 -4.78 11.43 13.44
C GLY A 277 -4.12 10.14 13.96
N THR A 278 -4.34 8.98 13.33
CA THR A 278 -3.56 7.78 13.64
C THR A 278 -2.06 8.04 13.47
N SER A 279 -1.25 7.68 14.47
CA SER A 279 0.19 7.99 14.51
C SER A 279 0.96 7.35 13.36
N LEU A 280 0.49 6.20 12.84
CA LEU A 280 1.10 5.54 11.69
C LEU A 280 0.94 6.32 10.39
N HIS A 281 -0.02 7.23 10.28
CA HIS A 281 -0.27 8.03 9.08
C HIS A 281 0.33 9.45 9.15
N ALA A 282 0.67 9.92 10.35
CA ALA A 282 1.27 11.24 10.54
C ALA A 282 2.52 11.45 9.67
N ASP A 283 2.62 12.65 9.08
CA ASP A 283 3.73 13.10 8.22
C ASP A 283 3.99 12.20 6.99
N LYS A 284 2.95 11.53 6.49
CA LYS A 284 3.00 10.67 5.30
C LYS A 284 1.92 11.02 4.29
N SER A 285 2.23 10.81 3.02
CA SER A 285 1.26 10.86 1.92
C SER A 285 1.49 9.70 0.96
N ILE A 286 0.47 8.88 0.76
CA ILE A 286 0.44 7.82 -0.25
C ILE A 286 -0.18 8.37 -1.54
N VAL A 287 0.63 8.39 -2.60
CA VAL A 287 0.22 8.78 -3.95
C VAL A 287 -0.18 7.53 -4.72
N LEU A 288 -1.42 7.45 -5.18
CA LEU A 288 -1.86 6.52 -6.22
C LEU A 288 -1.59 7.13 -7.60
N THR A 289 -1.18 6.31 -8.55
CA THR A 289 -1.21 6.60 -9.99
C THR A 289 -1.12 5.27 -10.75
N HIS A 290 -1.19 5.30 -12.08
CA HIS A 290 -1.20 4.10 -12.91
C HIS A 290 -0.15 4.22 -14.02
N ALA A 291 0.55 3.11 -14.31
CA ALA A 291 1.62 3.12 -15.30
C ALA A 291 1.12 3.48 -16.71
N PHE A 292 -0.09 3.05 -17.07
CA PHE A 292 -0.70 3.34 -18.37
C PHE A 292 -0.98 4.84 -18.60
N LEU A 293 -0.90 5.71 -17.58
CA LEU A 293 -1.02 7.16 -17.77
C LEU A 293 0.28 7.78 -18.34
N PHE A 294 1.36 7.01 -18.42
CA PHE A 294 2.68 7.44 -18.89
C PHE A 294 3.11 6.75 -20.19
N GLU A 295 2.15 6.24 -20.98
CA GLU A 295 2.39 5.72 -22.33
C GLU A 295 1.84 6.65 -23.41
N ASP A 296 2.49 6.69 -24.57
CA ASP A 296 1.87 7.22 -25.79
C ASP A 296 1.02 6.10 -26.41
N GLY A 297 -0.30 6.23 -26.39
CA GLY A 297 -1.21 5.15 -26.74
C GLY A 297 -2.69 5.54 -26.72
N LYS A 298 -3.54 4.57 -26.42
CA LYS A 298 -5.02 4.71 -26.52
C LYS A 298 -5.62 5.81 -25.61
N ARG A 299 -4.86 6.27 -24.60
CA ARG A 299 -5.29 7.31 -23.64
C ARG A 299 -4.69 8.70 -23.92
N GLY A 300 -3.78 8.82 -24.88
CA GLY A 300 -3.10 10.08 -25.21
C GLY A 300 -1.59 9.95 -25.32
N MET A 301 -0.89 11.08 -25.22
CA MET A 301 0.56 11.21 -25.31
C MET A 301 1.20 11.18 -23.90
N GLY A 302 0.91 10.14 -23.12
CA GLY A 302 1.35 10.03 -21.74
C GLY A 302 2.86 9.93 -21.59
N ALA A 303 3.56 9.21 -22.47
CA ALA A 303 5.02 9.14 -22.40
C ALA A 303 5.63 10.50 -22.72
N THR A 304 5.20 11.11 -23.82
CA THR A 304 5.72 12.41 -24.27
C THR A 304 5.42 13.53 -23.28
N LYS A 305 4.24 13.54 -22.65
CA LYS A 305 3.80 14.66 -21.80
C LYS A 305 3.97 14.41 -20.31
N ASN A 306 3.78 13.19 -19.83
CA ASN A 306 3.65 12.93 -18.39
C ASN A 306 4.95 12.42 -17.76
N LEU A 307 5.82 11.71 -18.50
CA LEU A 307 7.14 11.34 -17.97
C LEU A 307 7.97 12.57 -17.54
N PRO A 308 8.00 13.70 -18.29
CA PRO A 308 8.65 14.91 -17.82
C PRO A 308 8.01 15.51 -16.56
N LYS A 309 6.68 15.43 -16.41
CA LYS A 309 5.97 15.87 -15.19
C LYS A 309 6.41 15.02 -14.01
N PHE A 310 6.47 13.71 -14.18
CA PHE A 310 6.90 12.78 -13.14
C PHE A 310 8.34 13.03 -12.68
N ALA A 311 9.28 13.16 -13.63
CA ALA A 311 10.67 13.49 -13.33
C ALA A 311 10.78 14.84 -12.60
N LYS A 312 10.04 15.86 -13.06
CA LYS A 312 10.01 17.18 -12.41
C LYS A 312 9.45 17.08 -11.00
N PHE A 313 8.34 16.37 -10.78
CA PHE A 313 7.71 16.19 -9.47
C PHE A 313 8.69 15.61 -8.44
N ILE A 314 9.37 14.51 -8.77
CA ILE A 314 10.35 13.90 -7.87
C ILE A 314 11.43 14.92 -7.47
N LYS A 315 11.94 15.67 -8.45
CA LYS A 315 12.95 16.70 -8.23
C LYS A 315 12.44 17.79 -7.27
N ILE A 316 11.31 18.42 -7.59
CA ILE A 316 10.81 19.56 -6.80
C ILE A 316 10.32 19.14 -5.41
N ALA A 317 9.83 17.92 -5.24
CA ALA A 317 9.46 17.38 -3.94
C ALA A 317 10.69 17.19 -3.04
N LYS A 318 11.79 16.67 -3.58
CA LYS A 318 13.08 16.58 -2.86
C LYS A 318 13.62 17.96 -2.50
N GLU A 319 13.57 18.90 -3.44
CA GLU A 319 14.00 20.29 -3.20
C GLU A 319 13.14 20.99 -2.12
N ALA A 320 11.86 20.64 -2.01
CA ALA A 320 10.96 21.11 -0.97
C ALA A 320 11.15 20.42 0.40
N GLY A 321 12.07 19.46 0.50
CA GLY A 321 12.43 18.77 1.75
C GLY A 321 11.65 17.50 2.03
N TYR A 322 10.92 16.95 1.06
CA TYR A 322 10.28 15.63 1.18
C TYR A 322 11.24 14.50 0.85
N VAL A 323 11.02 13.35 1.48
CA VAL A 323 11.71 12.10 1.14
C VAL A 323 10.72 11.11 0.51
N PHE A 324 11.23 10.15 -0.23
CA PHE A 324 10.46 9.09 -0.86
C PHE A 324 10.79 7.75 -0.21
N ASP A 325 9.79 6.92 0.02
CA ASP A 325 9.94 5.59 0.63
C ASP A 325 8.92 4.61 0.05
N THR A 326 9.05 3.33 0.41
CA THR A 326 8.20 2.22 -0.04
C THR A 326 7.29 1.72 1.07
N LEU A 327 6.13 1.14 0.69
CA LEU A 327 5.08 0.79 1.65
C LEU A 327 5.45 -0.36 2.61
N ASP A 328 6.48 -1.15 2.32
CA ASP A 328 7.04 -2.09 3.28
C ASP A 328 7.70 -1.41 4.49
N ASN A 329 8.05 -0.12 4.36
CA ASN A 329 8.54 0.75 5.44
C ASN A 329 7.45 1.69 5.99
N TYR A 330 6.18 1.50 5.60
CA TYR A 330 5.10 2.38 6.07
C TYR A 330 4.97 2.34 7.59
N ALA A 331 5.03 1.15 8.19
CA ALA A 331 5.38 1.02 9.60
C ALA A 331 6.91 0.95 9.71
N PRO A 332 7.54 1.75 10.60
CA PRO A 332 8.99 1.77 10.68
C PRO A 332 9.52 0.43 11.23
N ALA A 333 10.63 -0.06 10.69
CA ALA A 333 11.29 -1.24 11.23
C ALA A 333 11.72 -1.04 12.70
N TRP A 334 11.59 -2.09 13.50
CA TRP A 334 12.13 -2.10 14.84
C TRP A 334 13.66 -1.99 14.81
N SER A 335 14.22 -1.18 15.70
CA SER A 335 15.65 -0.88 15.78
C SER A 335 16.09 -0.93 17.24
N VAL A 336 17.25 -1.53 17.50
CA VAL A 336 17.92 -1.57 18.82
C VAL A 336 18.46 -0.18 19.19
N ASN A 337 18.47 0.16 20.48
CA ASN A 337 18.92 1.43 21.04
C ASN A 337 18.09 2.65 20.61
N LYS A 338 16.88 2.43 20.09
CA LYS A 338 15.90 3.49 19.79
C LYS A 338 14.96 3.65 20.98
N THR A 339 14.64 4.90 21.32
CA THR A 339 13.57 5.18 22.29
C THR A 339 12.23 5.17 21.57
N TYR A 340 11.29 4.42 22.10
CA TYR A 340 9.91 4.35 21.64
C TYR A 340 8.98 4.93 22.71
N ALA A 341 7.99 5.70 22.29
CA ALA A 341 6.89 6.14 23.14
C ALA A 341 5.83 5.03 23.26
N GLU A 342 5.00 5.09 24.30
CA GLU A 342 3.80 4.27 24.37
C GLU A 342 2.90 4.55 23.16
N GLY A 343 2.38 3.49 22.53
CA GLY A 343 1.55 3.59 21.34
C GLY A 343 2.32 3.68 20.01
N ASP A 344 3.66 3.77 20.03
CA ASP A 344 4.47 3.69 18.80
C ASP A 344 4.28 2.35 18.12
N TYR A 345 4.24 2.36 16.79
CA TYR A 345 4.16 1.16 15.98
C TYR A 345 5.50 0.83 15.34
N VAL A 346 5.81 -0.46 15.27
CA VAL A 346 6.97 -0.99 14.54
C VAL A 346 6.61 -2.24 13.76
N ILE A 347 7.38 -2.53 12.72
CA ILE A 347 7.39 -3.85 12.07
C ILE A 347 8.61 -4.66 12.55
N HIS A 348 8.37 -5.91 12.92
CA HIS A 348 9.40 -6.90 13.27
C HIS A 348 8.95 -8.28 12.79
N ASP A 349 9.80 -8.99 12.04
CA ASP A 349 9.49 -10.29 11.44
C ASP A 349 8.14 -10.32 10.69
N ASN A 350 7.87 -9.28 9.90
CA ASN A 350 6.63 -9.06 9.14
C ASN A 350 5.34 -8.95 9.99
N ILE A 351 5.49 -8.65 11.28
CA ILE A 351 4.37 -8.42 12.20
C ILE A 351 4.42 -6.98 12.70
N ILE A 352 3.28 -6.31 12.68
CA ILE A 352 3.12 -5.00 13.32
C ILE A 352 2.94 -5.19 14.81
N TYR A 353 3.74 -4.47 15.59
CA TYR A 353 3.63 -4.36 17.03
C TYR A 353 3.36 -2.92 17.45
N LYS A 354 2.67 -2.76 18.58
CA LYS A 354 2.44 -1.49 19.25
C LYS A 354 3.14 -1.51 20.60
N ALA A 355 3.91 -0.47 20.92
CA ALA A 355 4.57 -0.31 22.21
C ALA A 355 3.53 -0.14 23.31
N VAL A 356 3.67 -0.91 24.39
CA VAL A 356 2.76 -0.87 25.55
C VAL A 356 3.17 0.22 26.53
N VAL A 357 4.47 0.49 26.62
CA VAL A 357 5.05 1.52 27.49
C VAL A 357 6.25 2.16 26.80
N ALA A 358 6.54 3.41 27.17
CA ALA A 358 7.74 4.08 26.69
C ALA A 358 9.00 3.36 27.21
N HIS A 359 9.94 3.06 26.31
CA HIS A 359 11.19 2.36 26.65
C HIS A 359 12.29 2.62 25.62
N ALA A 360 13.54 2.32 25.99
CA ALA A 360 14.64 2.20 25.06
C ALA A 360 14.80 0.72 24.67
N SER A 361 14.80 0.44 23.36
CA SER A 361 14.91 -0.92 22.86
C SER A 361 16.30 -1.52 23.08
N GLN A 362 16.34 -2.82 23.36
CA GLN A 362 17.55 -3.63 23.51
C GLN A 362 17.43 -4.87 22.62
N ALA A 363 18.56 -5.45 22.20
CA ALA A 363 18.58 -6.61 21.31
C ALA A 363 17.75 -7.78 21.86
N ASP A 364 17.87 -8.08 23.15
CA ASP A 364 17.17 -9.18 23.81
C ASP A 364 15.70 -8.86 24.18
N TRP A 365 15.24 -7.64 23.87
CA TRP A 365 13.87 -7.16 24.14
C TRP A 365 13.10 -6.86 22.85
N ALA A 366 13.39 -7.61 21.79
CA ALA A 366 12.67 -7.51 20.52
C ALA A 366 11.17 -7.78 20.69
N PRO A 367 10.30 -7.19 19.84
CA PRO A 367 8.88 -7.50 19.81
C PRO A 367 8.66 -9.00 19.55
N SER A 368 7.74 -9.62 20.28
CA SER A 368 7.46 -11.06 20.15
C SER A 368 6.06 -11.39 20.66
N SER A 369 5.63 -12.65 20.48
CA SER A 369 4.37 -13.16 21.04
C SER A 369 4.37 -13.31 22.56
N THR A 370 5.49 -13.05 23.24
CA THR A 370 5.60 -13.12 24.71
C THR A 370 6.14 -11.82 25.32
N SER A 371 6.32 -10.79 24.50
CA SER A 371 6.87 -9.52 24.95
C SER A 371 5.89 -8.79 25.88
N SER A 372 6.42 -8.18 26.94
CA SER A 372 5.67 -7.27 27.81
C SER A 372 5.75 -5.81 27.36
N LEU A 373 6.69 -5.47 26.49
CA LEU A 373 6.91 -4.11 25.98
C LEU A 373 6.13 -3.84 24.69
N TRP A 374 5.70 -4.90 24.01
CA TRP A 374 5.07 -4.86 22.69
C TRP A 374 3.87 -5.77 22.66
N VAL A 375 2.77 -5.32 22.05
CA VAL A 375 1.62 -6.15 21.69
C VAL A 375 1.50 -6.27 20.19
N ASN A 376 1.13 -7.46 19.71
CA ASN A 376 0.79 -7.71 18.32
C ASN A 376 -0.41 -6.82 17.93
N SER A 377 -0.24 -6.08 16.85
CA SER A 377 -1.23 -5.14 16.31
C SER A 377 -1.50 -5.42 14.83
N MET A 378 -1.36 -6.66 14.37
CA MET A 378 -1.80 -7.02 13.03
C MET A 378 -3.32 -6.82 12.88
N PRO A 379 -3.81 -6.41 11.71
CA PRO A 379 -5.22 -6.10 11.46
C PRO A 379 -6.09 -7.37 11.27
N ARG A 380 -5.80 -8.44 12.02
CA ARG A 380 -6.47 -9.76 11.93
C ARG A 380 -7.75 -9.78 12.77
N THR A 381 -8.66 -10.68 12.39
CA THR A 381 -9.81 -11.09 13.21
C THR A 381 -9.67 -12.52 13.72
N VAL A 382 -8.69 -13.30 13.26
CA VAL A 382 -8.32 -14.58 13.91
C VAL A 382 -7.67 -14.31 15.26
N TRP A 383 -8.12 -15.02 16.30
CA TRP A 383 -7.53 -14.91 17.64
C TRP A 383 -6.04 -15.21 17.57
N THR A 384 -5.24 -14.25 18.05
CA THR A 384 -3.79 -14.30 18.09
C THR A 384 -3.31 -13.99 19.52
N VAL A 385 -2.22 -14.60 19.94
CA VAL A 385 -1.55 -14.36 21.23
C VAL A 385 -0.89 -12.97 21.26
N ASN A 386 -0.80 -12.38 22.45
CA ASN A 386 -0.22 -11.07 22.71
C ASN A 386 -0.89 -9.92 21.96
N VAL A 387 -2.21 -10.01 21.77
CA VAL A 387 -3.03 -8.93 21.22
C VAL A 387 -3.78 -8.27 22.37
N SER A 388 -3.75 -6.93 22.41
CA SER A 388 -4.59 -6.14 23.32
C SER A 388 -6.01 -6.05 22.74
N TYR A 389 -6.91 -6.91 23.20
CA TYR A 389 -8.32 -6.90 22.82
C TYR A 389 -9.13 -5.91 23.66
N ASN A 390 -10.09 -5.27 23.01
CA ASN A 390 -11.09 -4.43 23.66
C ASN A 390 -12.41 -5.21 23.79
N GLN A 391 -13.20 -4.91 24.82
CA GLN A 391 -14.56 -5.40 24.94
C GLN A 391 -15.36 -5.08 23.68
N GLY A 392 -16.06 -6.09 23.16
CA GLY A 392 -16.81 -6.00 21.90
C GLY A 392 -16.02 -6.37 20.66
N ASP A 393 -14.69 -6.53 20.73
CA ASP A 393 -13.91 -7.12 19.63
C ASP A 393 -14.47 -8.52 19.31
N VAL A 394 -14.53 -8.86 18.02
CA VAL A 394 -14.97 -10.18 17.56
C VAL A 394 -13.79 -10.92 16.95
N VAL A 395 -13.56 -12.14 17.43
CA VAL A 395 -12.46 -12.99 16.97
C VAL A 395 -12.95 -14.35 16.46
N SER A 396 -12.22 -14.91 15.51
CA SER A 396 -12.41 -16.29 15.03
C SER A 396 -11.38 -17.22 15.67
N TYR A 397 -11.83 -18.36 16.20
CA TYR A 397 -10.97 -19.37 16.80
C TYR A 397 -11.57 -20.77 16.62
N LYS A 398 -10.77 -21.71 16.07
CA LYS A 398 -11.19 -23.09 15.74
C LYS A 398 -12.54 -23.18 14.99
N GLY A 399 -12.75 -22.28 14.02
CA GLY A 399 -13.96 -22.26 13.19
C GLY A 399 -15.21 -21.67 13.86
N ALA A 400 -15.11 -21.16 15.10
CA ALA A 400 -16.18 -20.45 15.77
C ALA A 400 -15.83 -18.97 15.96
N ARG A 401 -16.87 -18.12 16.07
CA ARG A 401 -16.74 -16.70 16.38
C ARG A 401 -17.02 -16.46 17.86
N TYR A 402 -16.29 -15.51 18.43
CA TYR A 402 -16.40 -15.11 19.83
C TYR A 402 -16.39 -13.60 19.93
N VAL A 403 -17.19 -13.04 20.84
CA VAL A 403 -17.09 -11.64 21.26
C VAL A 403 -16.28 -11.55 22.55
N VAL A 404 -15.41 -10.55 22.64
CA VAL A 404 -14.61 -10.25 23.83
C VAL A 404 -15.48 -9.56 24.89
N ASN A 405 -15.53 -10.12 26.10
CA ASN A 405 -16.35 -9.64 27.21
C ASN A 405 -15.67 -8.55 28.03
N ALA A 406 -14.34 -8.53 28.07
CA ALA A 406 -13.54 -7.58 28.85
C ALA A 406 -12.20 -7.28 28.18
N ASN A 407 -11.70 -6.05 28.36
CA ASN A 407 -10.38 -5.66 27.86
C ASN A 407 -9.28 -6.54 28.48
N HIS A 408 -8.41 -7.12 27.65
CA HIS A 408 -7.29 -7.93 28.11
C HIS A 408 -6.22 -8.07 27.01
N THR A 409 -5.00 -8.43 27.40
CA THR A 409 -3.99 -8.92 26.47
C THR A 409 -4.04 -10.44 26.43
N SER A 410 -4.20 -11.02 25.24
CA SER A 410 -4.31 -12.47 25.08
C SER A 410 -3.01 -13.20 25.42
N GLN A 411 -3.13 -14.35 26.06
CA GLN A 411 -2.03 -15.25 26.41
C GLN A 411 -2.30 -16.63 25.81
N SER A 412 -1.28 -17.48 25.71
CA SER A 412 -1.41 -18.80 25.06
C SER A 412 -2.42 -19.74 25.74
N ASP A 413 -2.61 -19.59 27.04
CA ASP A 413 -3.54 -20.35 27.87
C ASP A 413 -4.94 -19.71 27.96
N TRP A 414 -5.08 -18.43 27.57
CA TRP A 414 -6.37 -17.72 27.57
C TRP A 414 -7.10 -17.82 26.24
N THR A 415 -7.46 -19.04 25.85
CA THR A 415 -8.09 -19.30 24.54
C THR A 415 -9.60 -19.04 24.57
N PRO A 416 -10.22 -18.61 23.44
CA PRO A 416 -11.64 -18.28 23.41
C PRO A 416 -12.60 -19.41 23.82
N ASP A 417 -12.20 -20.67 23.62
CA ASP A 417 -13.00 -21.85 23.99
C ASP A 417 -12.82 -22.29 25.45
N SER A 418 -11.86 -21.75 26.19
CA SER A 418 -11.55 -22.12 27.57
C SER A 418 -11.78 -21.01 28.60
N GLU A 419 -11.86 -19.75 28.16
CA GLU A 419 -12.02 -18.57 29.03
C GLU A 419 -13.40 -17.89 28.88
N PRO A 420 -14.48 -18.44 29.47
CA PRO A 420 -15.84 -17.90 29.33
C PRO A 420 -16.04 -16.52 29.99
N THR A 421 -15.14 -16.11 30.89
CA THR A 421 -15.15 -14.77 31.49
C THR A 421 -14.61 -13.71 30.52
N LEU A 422 -13.71 -14.10 29.61
CA LEU A 422 -13.11 -13.22 28.61
C LEU A 422 -13.84 -13.27 27.27
N PHE A 423 -14.49 -14.38 26.94
CA PHE A 423 -15.13 -14.60 25.63
C PHE A 423 -16.53 -15.18 25.73
N SER A 424 -17.42 -14.73 24.85
CA SER A 424 -18.74 -15.35 24.61
C SER A 424 -18.82 -15.84 23.17
N LYS A 425 -19.19 -17.10 22.97
CA LYS A 425 -19.39 -17.67 21.62
C LYS A 425 -20.61 -17.01 20.95
N LEU A 426 -20.47 -16.64 19.68
CA LEU A 426 -21.53 -16.03 18.84
C LEU A 426 -22.33 -17.07 18.06
#